data_AF-A0A0F6QS33-F1
#
_entry.id   AF-A0A0F6QS33-F1
#
_cell.length_a   1.000
_cell.length_b   1.000
_cell.length_c   1.000
_cell.angle_alpha   90.00
_cell.angle_beta   90.00
_cell.angle_gamma   90.00
#
_symmetry.space_group_name_H-M   'P 1'
#
loop_
_entity.id
_entity.type
_entity.pdbx_description
1 polymer ?
#
loop_
_entity_poly.entity_id
_entity_poly.type
_entity_poly.pdbx_seq_one_letter_code
_entity_poly.pdbx_strand_id
1 'polypeptide(L)'
;FMAVGNVLGYAAGSYTNLHKMFPFAMTNACDIYCANLKSCFFLSITLLLIVTVTSLWYVKDKQWSPPPVNPGEEKTKTVPFFGEIFGAFRVMERPMWMLLIVTALNWIAWFPFLLFDTDWMGREVYGGSSQGDDRMKKLYNEGVHSGALGLMFNSIVLGFMSLGVEWIGRKVGGAKRLWGIVNFILAVGLAMTVLVTKLAADYRKIAGPYAGPSPGIRAGA
;
A
#
# COMPACT_ATOMS: atom_id res chain seq x y z
N PHE A 1 -0.26 -6.69 -12.68
CA PHE A 1 -1.62 -6.78 -12.12
C PHE A 1 -1.76 -5.95 -10.83
N MET A 2 -0.92 -6.16 -9.81
CA MET A 2 -0.96 -5.40 -8.54
C MET A 2 -0.85 -3.87 -8.72
N ALA A 3 -0.01 -3.38 -9.64
CA ALA A 3 0.14 -1.94 -9.87
C ALA A 3 -1.17 -1.26 -10.32
N VAL A 4 -1.96 -1.91 -11.18
CA VAL A 4 -3.24 -1.34 -11.66
C VAL A 4 -4.25 -1.25 -10.51
N GLY A 5 -4.34 -2.28 -9.67
CA GLY A 5 -5.19 -2.28 -8.47
C GLY A 5 -4.81 -1.18 -7.48
N ASN A 6 -3.50 -1.00 -7.23
CA ASN A 6 -3.01 0.05 -6.34
C ASN A 6 -3.30 1.46 -6.91
N VAL A 7 -3.06 1.69 -8.20
CA VAL A 7 -3.39 2.96 -8.86
C VAL A 7 -4.89 3.26 -8.73
N LEU A 8 -5.76 2.30 -9.04
CA LEU A 8 -7.21 2.48 -8.94
C LEU A 8 -7.66 2.72 -7.49
N GLY A 9 -7.07 2.02 -6.52
CA GLY A 9 -7.37 2.20 -5.10
C GLY A 9 -6.97 3.59 -4.58
N TYR A 10 -5.73 4.02 -4.85
CA TYR A 10 -5.26 5.35 -4.44
C TYR A 10 -5.98 6.48 -5.20
N ALA A 11 -6.29 6.27 -6.48
CA ALA A 11 -7.09 7.21 -7.27
C ALA A 11 -8.50 7.38 -6.68
N ALA A 12 -9.19 6.26 -6.36
CA ALA A 12 -10.51 6.30 -5.75
C ALA A 12 -10.50 6.98 -4.37
N GLY A 13 -9.46 6.75 -3.57
CA GLY A 13 -9.27 7.42 -2.27
C GLY A 13 -8.94 8.92 -2.39
N SER A 14 -8.21 9.32 -3.44
CA SER A 14 -7.93 10.73 -3.72
C SER A 14 -9.15 11.48 -4.28
N TYR A 15 -10.07 10.81 -4.98
CA TYR A 15 -11.14 11.49 -5.69
C TYR A 15 -12.21 12.10 -4.76
N THR A 16 -12.30 13.42 -4.72
CA THR A 16 -13.14 14.18 -3.78
C THR A 16 -14.64 14.24 -4.12
N ASN A 17 -15.03 13.85 -5.34
CA ASN A 17 -16.42 13.92 -5.81
C ASN A 17 -17.10 12.55 -5.92
N LEU A 18 -16.54 11.50 -5.34
CA LEU A 18 -17.04 10.13 -5.49
C LEU A 18 -18.46 9.95 -4.91
N HIS A 19 -18.80 10.69 -3.85
CA HIS A 19 -20.13 10.73 -3.22
C HIS A 19 -21.26 11.16 -4.17
N LYS A 20 -20.97 11.84 -5.30
CA LYS A 20 -22.00 12.24 -6.28
C LYS A 20 -22.54 11.06 -7.08
N MET A 21 -21.77 9.98 -7.22
CA MET A 21 -22.19 8.77 -7.93
C MET A 21 -23.17 7.93 -7.09
N PHE A 22 -23.12 8.09 -5.76
CA PHE A 22 -23.95 7.36 -4.80
C PHE A 22 -24.69 8.35 -3.87
N PRO A 23 -25.80 8.96 -4.32
CA PRO A 23 -26.51 9.98 -3.55
C PRO A 23 -27.07 9.47 -2.20
N PHE A 24 -27.17 8.16 -2.02
CA PHE A 24 -27.57 7.53 -0.74
C PHE A 24 -26.48 7.61 0.35
N ALA A 25 -25.24 7.99 0.00
CA ALA A 25 -24.12 8.05 0.93
C ALA A 25 -24.07 9.35 1.76
N MET A 26 -24.79 10.39 1.34
CA MET A 26 -24.83 11.71 1.99
C MET A 26 -25.94 11.77 3.05
N THR A 27 -25.61 12.17 4.28
CA THR A 27 -26.59 12.39 5.37
C THR A 27 -26.26 13.67 6.13
N ASN A 28 -27.24 14.27 6.82
CA ASN A 28 -27.04 15.53 7.57
C ASN A 28 -25.95 15.47 8.68
N ALA A 29 -25.49 14.28 9.05
CA ALA A 29 -24.44 14.06 10.05
C ALA A 29 -23.09 13.62 9.44
N CYS A 30 -23.01 13.41 8.12
CA CYS A 30 -21.86 12.84 7.43
C CYS A 30 -21.36 13.83 6.39
N ASP A 31 -20.22 14.47 6.69
CA ASP A 31 -19.56 15.43 5.80
C ASP A 31 -19.07 14.75 4.49
N ILE A 32 -18.72 15.54 3.49
CA ILE A 32 -18.33 15.11 2.13
C ILE A 32 -17.29 13.97 2.16
N TYR A 33 -16.35 14.02 3.10
CA TYR A 33 -15.33 12.98 3.28
C TYR A 33 -15.90 11.64 3.79
N CYS A 34 -16.78 11.69 4.78
CA CYS A 34 -17.48 10.51 5.30
C CYS A 34 -18.34 9.86 4.20
N ALA A 35 -18.98 10.68 3.36
CA ALA A 35 -19.76 10.20 2.21
C ALA A 35 -18.86 9.56 1.13
N ASN A 36 -17.69 10.15 0.83
CA ASN A 36 -16.70 9.58 -0.09
C ASN A 36 -16.15 8.24 0.41
N LEU A 37 -15.82 8.14 1.70
CA LEU A 37 -15.25 6.94 2.30
C LEU A 37 -16.27 5.78 2.31
N LYS A 38 -17.53 6.08 2.66
CA LYS A 38 -18.66 5.15 2.54
C LYS A 38 -18.86 4.70 1.08
N SER A 39 -18.81 5.62 0.14
CA SER A 39 -18.93 5.33 -1.31
C SER A 39 -17.80 4.42 -1.81
N CYS A 40 -16.56 4.66 -1.38
CA CYS A 40 -15.42 3.82 -1.72
C CYS A 40 -15.59 2.39 -1.19
N PHE A 41 -16.14 2.24 0.02
CA PHE A 41 -16.41 0.93 0.61
C PHE A 41 -17.48 0.16 -0.19
N PHE A 42 -18.57 0.82 -0.58
CA PHE A 42 -19.59 0.20 -1.44
C PHE A 42 -19.03 -0.21 -2.80
N LEU A 43 -18.25 0.65 -3.45
CA LEU A 43 -17.59 0.35 -4.71
C LEU A 43 -16.65 -0.87 -4.58
N SER A 44 -15.89 -0.95 -3.49
CA SER A 44 -15.02 -2.10 -3.20
C SER A 44 -15.82 -3.39 -3.04
N ILE A 45 -16.92 -3.38 -2.30
CA ILE A 45 -17.77 -4.57 -2.13
C ILE A 45 -18.35 -5.02 -3.46
N THR A 46 -18.88 -4.10 -4.26
CA THR A 46 -19.47 -4.42 -5.57
C THR A 46 -18.41 -5.01 -6.51
N LEU A 47 -17.22 -4.42 -6.58
CA LEU A 47 -16.12 -4.96 -7.39
C LEU A 47 -15.67 -6.35 -6.91
N LEU A 48 -15.52 -6.55 -5.60
CA LEU A 48 -15.15 -7.85 -5.03
C LEU A 48 -16.19 -8.92 -5.35
N LEU A 49 -17.48 -8.60 -5.25
CA LEU A 49 -18.56 -9.53 -5.60
C LEU A 49 -18.52 -9.90 -7.09
N ILE A 50 -18.38 -8.91 -7.98
CA ILE A 50 -18.33 -9.16 -9.43
C ILE A 50 -17.13 -10.05 -9.79
N VAL A 51 -15.95 -9.73 -9.25
CA VAL A 51 -14.73 -10.51 -9.51
C VAL A 51 -14.85 -11.92 -8.95
N THR A 52 -15.39 -12.07 -7.74
CA THR A 52 -15.59 -13.40 -7.13
C THR A 52 -16.56 -14.24 -7.95
N VAL A 53 -17.72 -13.69 -8.32
CA VAL A 53 -18.71 -14.40 -9.14
C VAL A 53 -18.12 -14.78 -10.50
N THR A 54 -17.41 -13.85 -11.15
CA THR A 54 -16.77 -14.11 -12.45
C THR A 54 -15.69 -15.18 -12.33
N SER A 55 -14.89 -15.14 -11.27
CA SER A 55 -13.88 -16.17 -10.98
C SER A 55 -14.52 -17.55 -10.80
N LEU A 56 -15.60 -17.63 -10.00
CA LEU A 56 -16.34 -18.88 -9.78
C LEU A 56 -17.02 -19.40 -11.05
N TRP A 57 -17.40 -18.51 -11.97
CA TRP A 57 -18.04 -18.89 -13.22
C TRP A 57 -17.02 -19.31 -14.29
N TYR A 58 -15.84 -18.68 -14.30
CA TYR A 58 -14.80 -18.92 -15.31
C TYR A 58 -13.90 -20.10 -14.96
N VAL A 59 -13.63 -20.32 -13.67
CA VAL A 59 -12.82 -21.45 -13.19
C VAL A 59 -13.70 -22.70 -13.19
N LYS A 60 -13.51 -23.56 -14.20
CA LYS A 60 -14.05 -24.91 -14.17
C LYS A 60 -13.23 -25.75 -13.21
N ASP A 61 -13.71 -25.90 -11.98
CA ASP A 61 -13.07 -26.79 -11.03
C ASP A 61 -13.16 -28.24 -11.51
N LYS A 62 -11.99 -28.89 -11.60
CA LYS A 62 -11.90 -30.33 -11.82
C LYS A 62 -12.15 -30.99 -10.46
N GLN A 63 -13.23 -31.75 -10.35
CA GLN A 63 -13.59 -32.43 -9.11
C GLN A 63 -12.42 -33.28 -8.60
N TRP A 64 -11.96 -33.01 -7.38
CA TRP A 64 -10.85 -33.73 -6.75
C TRP A 64 -11.28 -35.16 -6.44
N SER A 65 -10.75 -36.14 -7.18
CA SER A 65 -10.88 -37.55 -6.87
C SER A 65 -9.69 -37.99 -6.00
N PRO A 66 -9.90 -38.61 -4.82
CA PRO A 66 -8.80 -39.15 -4.04
C PRO A 66 -8.04 -40.21 -4.85
N PRO A 67 -6.69 -40.27 -4.75
CA PRO A 67 -5.94 -41.35 -5.37
C PRO A 67 -6.39 -42.69 -4.77
N PRO A 68 -6.42 -43.77 -5.57
CA PRO A 68 -6.81 -45.08 -5.08
C PRO A 68 -5.89 -45.51 -3.94
N VAL A 69 -6.48 -45.79 -2.78
CA VAL A 69 -5.75 -46.30 -1.60
C VAL A 69 -5.35 -47.75 -1.89
N ASN A 70 -4.07 -47.99 -2.12
CA ASN A 70 -3.51 -49.34 -2.12
C ASN A 70 -3.57 -49.89 -0.68
N PRO A 71 -4.06 -51.12 -0.44
CA PRO A 71 -4.21 -51.69 0.92
C PRO A 71 -2.89 -51.96 1.69
N GLY A 72 -1.74 -51.49 1.18
CA GLY A 72 -0.42 -51.78 1.73
C GLY A 72 0.47 -50.56 2.02
N GLU A 73 0.00 -49.33 1.78
CA GLU A 73 0.77 -48.13 2.15
C GLU A 73 0.36 -47.68 3.56
N GLU A 74 1.24 -48.00 4.51
CA GLU A 74 1.19 -47.52 5.88
C GLU A 74 0.88 -46.02 5.93
N LYS A 75 -0.23 -45.68 6.58
CA LYS A 75 -0.54 -44.41 7.25
C LYS A 75 0.43 -43.29 6.84
N THR A 76 0.24 -42.69 5.66
CA THR A 76 0.73 -41.34 5.40
C THR A 76 0.10 -40.46 6.46
N LYS A 77 0.87 -40.22 7.53
CA LYS A 77 0.48 -39.37 8.65
C LYS A 77 -0.02 -38.09 8.03
N THR A 78 -1.29 -37.79 8.23
CA THR A 78 -1.88 -36.48 8.02
C THR A 78 -1.15 -35.51 8.94
N VAL A 79 0.01 -35.05 8.50
CA VAL A 79 0.71 -33.98 9.19
C VAL A 79 -0.21 -32.76 9.11
N PRO A 80 -0.56 -32.13 10.24
CA PRO A 80 -1.37 -30.93 10.20
C PRO A 80 -0.66 -29.91 9.30
N PHE A 81 -1.42 -29.17 8.48
CA PHE A 81 -0.94 -28.19 7.50
C PHE A 81 0.30 -27.37 7.94
N PHE A 82 0.37 -26.99 9.21
CA PHE A 82 1.52 -26.28 9.80
C PHE A 82 2.82 -27.09 9.90
N GLY A 83 2.76 -28.41 10.06
CA GLY A 83 3.90 -29.32 10.07
C GLY A 83 4.56 -29.48 8.71
N GLU A 84 3.76 -29.50 7.63
CA GLU A 84 4.28 -29.48 6.26
C GLU A 84 4.93 -28.13 5.93
N ILE A 85 4.32 -27.03 6.35
CA ILE A 85 4.90 -25.68 6.21
C ILE A 85 6.24 -25.61 6.94
N PHE A 86 6.32 -26.06 8.19
CA PHE A 86 7.57 -26.03 8.96
C PHE A 86 8.64 -26.99 8.40
N GLY A 87 8.22 -28.13 7.84
CA GLY A 87 9.08 -29.03 7.08
C GLY A 87 9.66 -28.36 5.83
N ALA A 88 8.83 -27.64 5.07
CA ALA A 88 9.26 -26.90 3.89
C ALA A 88 10.27 -25.78 4.24
N PHE A 89 10.05 -25.05 5.35
CA PHE A 89 11.02 -24.08 5.86
C PHE A 89 12.39 -24.71 6.17
N ARG A 90 12.42 -25.95 6.65
CA ARG A 90 13.66 -26.63 7.02
C ARG A 90 14.46 -27.17 5.83
N VAL A 91 13.79 -27.45 4.71
CA VAL A 91 14.41 -27.98 3.47
C VAL A 91 14.91 -26.85 2.55
N MET A 92 14.52 -25.60 2.80
CA MET A 92 14.92 -24.46 1.97
C MET A 92 16.41 -24.13 2.06
N GLU A 93 17.01 -23.86 0.90
CA GLU A 93 18.42 -23.48 0.77
C GLU A 93 18.72 -22.12 1.42
N ARG A 94 19.96 -21.93 1.89
CA ARG A 94 20.44 -20.70 2.55
C ARG A 94 20.13 -19.39 1.78
N PRO A 95 20.24 -19.33 0.43
CA PRO A 95 19.90 -18.12 -0.32
C PRO A 95 18.41 -17.75 -0.23
N MET A 96 17.53 -18.73 -0.16
CA MET A 96 16.08 -18.53 -0.05
C MET A 96 15.69 -17.97 1.33
N TRP A 97 16.31 -18.49 2.40
CA TRP A 97 16.15 -17.95 3.75
C TRP A 97 16.59 -16.49 3.85
N MET A 98 17.72 -16.14 3.23
CA MET A 98 18.19 -14.75 3.19
C MET A 98 17.19 -13.85 2.45
N LEU A 99 16.68 -14.28 1.29
CA LEU A 99 15.67 -13.54 0.55
C LEU A 99 14.37 -13.35 1.35
N LEU A 100 13.91 -14.38 2.04
CA LEU A 100 12.69 -14.31 2.88
C LEU A 100 12.85 -13.30 4.02
N ILE A 101 13.97 -13.36 4.75
CA ILE A 101 14.22 -12.44 5.87
C ILE A 101 14.29 -11.00 5.37
N VAL A 102 15.03 -10.72 4.30
CA VAL A 102 15.11 -9.33 3.84
C VAL A 102 13.80 -8.86 3.22
N THR A 103 13.05 -9.74 2.56
CA THR A 103 11.70 -9.40 2.10
C THR A 103 10.79 -9.06 3.28
N ALA A 104 10.82 -9.85 4.37
CA ALA A 104 10.05 -9.58 5.57
C ALA A 104 10.46 -8.25 6.23
N LEU A 105 11.75 -7.99 6.40
CA LEU A 105 12.25 -6.72 6.94
C LEU A 105 11.86 -5.53 6.07
N ASN A 106 11.94 -5.67 4.74
CA ASN A 106 11.52 -4.63 3.80
C ASN A 106 10.02 -4.35 3.94
N TRP A 107 9.17 -5.38 4.06
CA TRP A 107 7.74 -5.20 4.31
C TRP A 107 7.45 -4.58 5.67
N ILE A 108 8.21 -4.90 6.71
CA ILE A 108 8.08 -4.24 8.03
C ILE A 108 8.41 -2.74 7.95
N ALA A 109 9.36 -2.33 7.11
CA ALA A 109 9.64 -0.91 6.88
C ALA A 109 8.57 -0.24 6.01
N TRP A 110 8.11 -0.93 4.98
CA TRP A 110 7.19 -0.39 3.98
C TRP A 110 5.74 -0.30 4.48
N PHE A 111 5.31 -1.21 5.35
CA PHE A 111 3.93 -1.29 5.81
C PHE A 111 3.49 -0.11 6.68
N PRO A 112 4.26 0.32 7.71
CA PRO A 112 3.97 1.54 8.45
C PRO A 112 4.01 2.77 7.55
N PHE A 113 4.95 2.83 6.61
CA PHE A 113 5.01 3.93 5.64
C PHE A 113 3.69 4.01 4.85
N LEU A 114 3.24 2.93 4.21
CA LEU A 114 1.99 2.96 3.45
C LEU A 114 0.75 3.33 4.28
N LEU A 115 0.70 2.93 5.55
CA LEU A 115 -0.44 3.22 6.42
C LEU A 115 -0.42 4.64 6.99
N PHE A 116 0.75 5.11 7.42
CA PHE A 116 0.89 6.37 8.14
C PHE A 116 1.37 7.53 7.27
N ASP A 117 1.82 7.31 6.04
CA ASP A 117 2.29 8.38 5.14
C ASP A 117 1.24 9.47 4.92
N THR A 118 -0.01 9.06 4.68
CA THR A 118 -1.12 10.03 4.49
C THR A 118 -1.50 10.77 5.77
N ASP A 119 -1.43 10.12 6.93
CA ASP A 119 -1.65 10.76 8.25
C ASP A 119 -0.49 11.70 8.60
N TRP A 120 0.74 11.30 8.31
CA TRP A 120 1.96 12.09 8.44
C TRP A 120 1.90 13.34 7.56
N MET A 121 1.47 13.20 6.31
CA MET A 121 1.21 14.34 5.42
C MET A 121 0.15 15.29 5.98
N GLY A 122 -0.95 14.74 6.50
CA GLY A 122 -2.03 15.52 7.11
C GLY A 122 -1.59 16.29 8.36
N ARG A 123 -0.85 15.63 9.27
CA ARG A 123 -0.52 16.17 10.60
C ARG A 123 0.81 16.87 10.68
N GLU A 124 1.87 16.28 10.13
CA GLU A 124 3.23 16.79 10.27
C GLU A 124 3.60 17.76 9.16
N VAL A 125 3.18 17.49 7.92
CA VAL A 125 3.53 18.34 6.77
C VAL A 125 2.56 19.51 6.62
N TYR A 126 1.24 19.24 6.64
CA TYR A 126 0.21 20.26 6.52
C TYR A 126 -0.23 20.89 7.87
N GLY A 127 0.17 20.29 9.00
CA GLY A 127 -0.12 20.84 10.33
C GLY A 127 -1.57 20.71 10.78
N GLY A 128 -2.39 19.92 10.08
CA GLY A 128 -3.80 19.70 10.42
C GLY A 128 -4.00 18.71 11.55
N SER A 129 -5.20 18.69 12.12
CA SER A 129 -5.61 17.70 13.13
C SER A 129 -7.02 17.21 12.85
N SER A 130 -7.24 15.90 12.91
CA SER A 130 -8.57 15.30 12.69
C SER A 130 -9.55 15.58 13.84
N GLN A 131 -9.06 15.98 15.00
CA GLN A 131 -9.85 16.30 16.20
C GLN A 131 -9.90 17.81 16.51
N GLY A 132 -9.24 18.65 15.70
CA GLY A 132 -9.19 20.10 15.92
C GLY A 132 -10.40 20.85 15.36
N ASP A 133 -10.33 22.18 15.39
CA ASP A 133 -11.30 23.08 14.75
C ASP A 133 -11.49 22.79 13.26
N ASP A 134 -12.60 23.24 12.68
CA ASP A 134 -12.94 23.00 11.26
C ASP A 134 -11.83 23.45 10.29
N ARG A 135 -11.06 24.48 10.67
CA ARG A 135 -9.90 24.94 9.89
C ARG A 135 -8.73 23.94 9.92
N MET A 136 -8.49 23.30 11.07
CA MET A 136 -7.46 22.26 11.22
C MET A 136 -7.87 20.95 10.56
N LYS A 137 -9.15 20.61 10.57
CA LYS A 137 -9.69 19.48 9.80
C LYS A 137 -9.52 19.69 8.31
N LYS A 138 -9.76 20.91 7.81
CA LYS A 138 -9.55 21.24 6.39
C LYS A 138 -8.09 21.08 5.96
N LEU A 139 -7.15 21.60 6.75
CA LEU A 139 -5.71 21.43 6.52
C LEU A 139 -5.28 19.96 6.53
N TYR A 140 -5.81 19.18 7.49
CA TYR A 140 -5.56 17.74 7.55
C TYR A 140 -6.06 17.03 6.30
N ASN A 141 -7.27 17.36 5.83
CA ASN A 141 -7.86 16.78 4.63
C ASN A 141 -7.06 17.11 3.36
N GLU A 142 -6.56 18.33 3.23
CA GLU A 142 -5.69 18.73 2.10
C GLU A 142 -4.37 17.97 2.11
N GLY A 143 -3.80 17.72 3.29
CA GLY A 143 -2.59 16.91 3.45
C GLY A 143 -2.82 15.44 3.13
N VAL A 144 -3.90 14.83 3.64
CA VAL A 144 -4.27 13.44 3.34
C VAL A 144 -4.50 13.26 1.83
N HIS A 145 -5.19 14.20 1.20
CA HIS A 145 -5.42 14.16 -0.25
C HIS A 145 -4.10 14.26 -1.04
N SER A 146 -3.19 15.14 -0.62
CA SER A 146 -1.86 15.25 -1.25
C SER A 146 -1.01 13.99 -1.06
N GLY A 147 -1.03 13.37 0.11
CA GLY A 147 -0.36 12.08 0.36
C GLY A 147 -0.94 10.94 -0.50
N ALA A 148 -2.26 10.87 -0.62
CA ALA A 148 -2.92 9.87 -1.49
C ALA A 148 -2.54 10.05 -2.97
N LEU A 149 -2.40 11.29 -3.45
CA LEU A 149 -1.88 11.57 -4.79
C LEU A 149 -0.42 11.13 -4.95
N GLY A 150 0.41 11.31 -3.92
CA GLY A 150 1.79 10.79 -3.87
C GLY A 150 1.84 9.27 -4.03
N LEU A 151 1.01 8.53 -3.28
CA LEU A 151 0.89 7.07 -3.39
C LEU A 151 0.36 6.61 -4.76
N MET A 152 -0.53 7.39 -5.37
CA MET A 152 -0.99 7.15 -6.74
C MET A 152 0.15 7.29 -7.75
N PHE A 153 0.94 8.37 -7.65
CA PHE A 153 2.12 8.56 -8.50
C PHE A 153 3.17 7.47 -8.29
N ASN A 154 3.42 7.10 -7.03
CA ASN A 154 4.28 5.97 -6.67
C ASN A 154 3.85 4.69 -7.40
N SER A 155 2.55 4.40 -7.43
CA SER A 155 2.00 3.21 -8.10
C SER A 155 2.15 3.26 -9.62
N ILE A 156 2.03 4.43 -10.24
CA ILE A 156 2.29 4.63 -11.68
C ILE A 156 3.76 4.35 -11.99
N VAL A 157 4.67 4.96 -11.23
CA VAL A 157 6.12 4.74 -11.38
C VAL A 157 6.47 3.28 -11.16
N LEU A 158 5.90 2.61 -10.16
CA LEU A 158 6.03 1.18 -9.92
C LEU A 158 5.57 0.36 -11.14
N GLY A 159 4.46 0.74 -11.77
CA GLY A 159 3.97 0.12 -13.00
C GLY A 159 5.00 0.18 -14.12
N PHE A 160 5.54 1.37 -14.42
CA PHE A 160 6.57 1.55 -15.46
C PHE A 160 7.89 0.84 -15.11
N MET A 161 8.35 0.98 -13.86
CA MET A 161 9.57 0.33 -13.39
C MET A 161 9.47 -1.19 -13.43
N SER A 162 8.27 -1.75 -13.23
CA SER A 162 8.07 -3.21 -13.34
C SER A 162 8.32 -3.74 -14.75
N LEU A 163 7.99 -2.97 -15.79
CA LEU A 163 8.29 -3.31 -17.19
C LEU A 163 9.78 -3.16 -17.50
N GLY A 164 10.44 -2.18 -16.86
CA GLY A 164 11.86 -1.90 -17.04
C GLY A 164 12.80 -2.76 -16.18
N VAL A 165 12.31 -3.51 -15.19
CA VAL A 165 13.15 -4.12 -14.15
C VAL A 165 14.15 -5.13 -14.72
N GLU A 166 13.76 -5.91 -15.74
CA GLU A 166 14.66 -6.86 -16.39
C GLU A 166 15.74 -6.15 -17.21
N TRP A 167 15.39 -5.07 -17.90
CA TRP A 167 16.34 -4.28 -18.68
C TRP A 167 17.36 -3.59 -17.77
N ILE A 168 16.88 -2.98 -16.67
CA ILE A 168 17.73 -2.34 -15.66
C ILE A 168 18.60 -3.39 -14.98
N GLY A 169 18.04 -4.55 -14.61
CA GLY A 169 18.78 -5.65 -13.97
C GLY A 169 19.92 -6.17 -14.84
N ARG A 170 19.71 -6.28 -16.15
CA ARG A 170 20.76 -6.65 -17.11
C ARG A 170 21.84 -5.56 -17.22
N LYS A 171 21.45 -4.29 -17.26
CA LYS A 171 22.37 -3.14 -17.39
C LYS A 171 23.20 -2.86 -16.13
N VAL A 172 22.64 -3.09 -14.95
CA VAL A 172 23.28 -2.83 -13.63
C VAL A 172 24.19 -4.00 -13.19
N GLY A 173 24.28 -5.05 -14.01
CA GLY A 173 25.18 -6.19 -13.78
C GLY A 173 24.60 -7.24 -12.82
N GLY A 174 23.28 -7.43 -12.85
CA GLY A 174 22.58 -8.52 -12.16
C GLY A 174 21.60 -8.07 -11.07
N ALA A 175 20.65 -8.95 -10.74
CA ALA A 175 19.59 -8.70 -9.77
C ALA A 175 20.11 -8.34 -8.36
N LYS A 176 21.24 -8.93 -7.95
CA LYS A 176 21.83 -8.68 -6.62
C LYS A 176 22.29 -7.23 -6.43
N ARG A 177 22.90 -6.64 -7.46
CA ARG A 177 23.34 -5.23 -7.42
C ARG A 177 22.16 -4.28 -7.50
N LEU A 178 21.20 -4.55 -8.39
CA LEU A 178 19.97 -3.76 -8.50
C LEU A 178 19.24 -3.72 -7.15
N TRP A 179 19.07 -4.87 -6.54
CA TRP A 179 18.36 -4.99 -5.27
C TRP A 179 19.09 -4.27 -4.12
N GLY A 180 20.42 -4.33 -4.07
CA GLY A 180 21.20 -3.54 -3.11
C GLY A 180 21.03 -2.03 -3.30
N ILE A 181 21.09 -1.54 -4.54
CA ILE A 181 20.89 -0.12 -4.87
C ILE A 181 19.50 0.34 -4.44
N VAL A 182 18.45 -0.44 -4.72
CA VAL A 182 17.07 -0.10 -4.34
C VAL A 182 16.91 0.02 -2.83
N ASN A 183 17.54 -0.86 -2.05
CA ASN A 183 17.51 -0.77 -0.58
C ASN A 183 18.23 0.48 -0.06
N PHE A 184 19.34 0.88 -0.68
CA PHE A 184 20.00 2.15 -0.33
C PHE A 184 19.15 3.37 -0.67
N ILE A 185 18.50 3.38 -1.84
CA ILE A 185 17.56 4.45 -2.23
C ILE A 185 16.42 4.52 -1.21
N LEU A 186 15.86 3.38 -0.80
CA LEU A 186 14.81 3.32 0.21
C LEU A 186 15.29 3.90 1.56
N ALA A 187 16.49 3.54 2.00
CA ALA A 187 17.07 4.08 3.23
C ALA A 187 17.24 5.62 3.18
N VAL A 188 17.71 6.15 2.05
CA VAL A 188 17.81 7.61 1.84
C VAL A 188 16.43 8.26 1.83
N GLY A 189 15.43 7.65 1.17
CA GLY A 189 14.06 8.14 1.16
C GLY A 189 13.46 8.21 2.56
N LEU A 190 13.62 7.16 3.38
CA LEU A 190 13.17 7.16 4.76
C LEU A 190 13.93 8.15 5.65
N ALA A 191 15.19 8.46 5.37
CA ALA A 191 15.91 9.52 6.08
C ALA A 191 15.40 10.91 5.70
N MET A 192 15.01 11.11 4.44
CA MET A 192 14.46 12.38 3.94
C MET A 192 13.13 12.73 4.60
N THR A 193 12.27 11.77 4.94
CA THR A 193 11.00 12.06 5.64
C THR A 193 11.24 12.74 6.98
N VAL A 194 12.28 12.36 7.72
CA VAL A 194 12.68 13.01 8.98
C VAL A 194 13.11 14.46 8.75
N LEU A 195 13.87 14.72 7.68
CA LEU A 195 14.28 16.09 7.32
C LEU A 195 13.08 16.96 6.94
N VAL A 196 12.16 16.41 6.15
CA VAL A 196 10.91 17.09 5.77
C VAL A 196 10.07 17.42 7.00
N THR A 197 9.89 16.48 7.94
CA THR A 197 9.20 16.74 9.22
C THR A 197 9.82 17.92 9.97
N LYS A 198 11.16 17.96 10.08
CA LYS A 198 11.86 19.01 10.80
C LYS A 198 11.71 20.36 10.12
N LEU A 199 11.87 20.41 8.80
CA LEU A 199 11.67 21.63 8.00
C LEU A 199 10.22 22.12 8.06
N ALA A 200 9.24 21.22 8.03
CA ALA A 200 7.82 21.55 8.18
C ALA A 200 7.49 22.09 9.58
N ALA A 201 8.11 21.53 10.63
CA ALA A 201 7.94 22.03 11.99
C ALA A 201 8.54 23.43 12.17
N ASP A 202 9.72 23.68 11.62
CA ASP A 202 10.38 24.99 11.74
C ASP A 202 9.71 26.06 10.88
N TYR A 203 9.23 25.71 9.68
CA TYR A 203 8.44 26.63 8.86
C TYR A 203 7.13 27.05 9.56
N ARG A 204 6.44 26.12 10.24
CA ARG A 204 5.22 26.43 11.01
C ARG A 204 5.46 27.37 12.18
N LYS A 205 6.63 27.30 12.83
CA LYS A 205 7.00 28.26 13.89
C LYS A 205 7.14 29.69 13.37
N ILE A 206 7.54 29.84 12.10
CA ILE A 206 7.82 31.15 11.48
C ILE A 206 6.58 31.70 10.77
N ALA A 207 5.87 30.87 10.01
CA ALA A 207 4.73 31.28 9.18
C ALA A 207 3.37 31.21 9.91
N GLY A 208 3.33 30.60 11.10
CA GLY A 208 2.14 30.44 11.93
C GLY A 208 1.49 29.05 11.80
N PRO A 209 0.66 28.67 12.79
CA PRO A 209 0.13 27.31 12.94
C PRO A 209 -0.82 26.85 11.82
N TYR A 210 -1.31 27.78 10.99
CA TYR A 210 -2.23 27.50 9.88
C TYR A 210 -1.60 27.69 8.50
N ALA A 211 -0.30 28.00 8.43
CA ALA A 211 0.39 28.15 7.15
C ALA A 211 0.68 26.77 6.55
N GLY A 212 0.20 26.54 5.31
CA GLY A 212 0.51 25.32 4.56
C GLY A 212 2.00 25.19 4.24
N PRO A 213 2.47 23.98 3.88
CA PRO A 213 3.89 23.72 3.66
C PRO A 213 4.44 24.55 2.50
N SER A 214 5.70 25.00 2.62
CA SER A 214 6.37 25.70 1.52
C SER A 214 6.52 24.77 0.29
N PRO A 215 6.65 25.32 -0.93
CA PRO A 215 6.79 24.51 -2.15
C PRO A 215 7.97 23.53 -2.10
N GLY A 216 9.08 23.91 -1.43
CA GLY A 216 10.25 23.04 -1.25
C GLY A 216 10.01 21.89 -0.27
N ILE A 217 9.22 22.12 0.78
CA ILE A 217 8.82 21.07 1.74
C ILE A 217 7.84 20.11 1.09
N ARG A 218 6.86 20.64 0.33
CA ARG A 218 5.88 19.83 -0.40
C ARG A 218 6.50 18.99 -1.54
N ALA A 219 7.60 19.47 -2.13
CA ALA A 219 8.30 18.72 -3.18
C ALA A 219 9.26 17.65 -2.62
N GLY A 220 9.77 17.84 -1.41
CA GLY A 220 10.62 16.86 -0.73
C GLY A 220 9.84 15.76 0.01
N ALA A 221 8.56 16.02 0.26
CA ALA A 221 7.59 15.14 0.91
C ALA A 221 6.86 14.30 -0.14
#